data_AF-A0A0K0D4I2-F1
#
_entry.id   AF-A0A0K0D4I2-F1
#
_cell.length_a   1.000
_cell.length_b   1.000
_cell.length_c   1.000
_cell.angle_alpha   90.00
_cell.angle_beta   90.00
_cell.angle_gamma   90.00
#
_symmetry.space_group_name_H-M   'P 1'
#
loop_
_entity.id
_entity.type
_entity.pdbx_description
1 polymer ?
#
loop_
_entity_poly.entity_id
_entity_poly.type
_entity_poly.pdbx_seq_one_letter_code
_entity_poly.pdbx_strand_id
1 'polypeptide(L)'
;LFDRVADENYVLTELAVVMIICQLCEAIDYIHEQNILHLDIKPENIMCVSQRGNRIKLIDFGLARYYDGTQELRYMAGTPEFAAPEVIKYEQLDFHTDMWSVGVITYILLSGYSPFLGENIAETYCNVERGVWEFTEEFDSVSNEGKDFISRLIVYNKECVEHYSYHCCQQHLINVVILKL
;
A
#
# COMPACT_ATOMS: atom_id res chain seq x y z
N LEU A 1 -12.28 -7.60 1.48
CA LEU A 1 -11.30 -8.46 0.77
C LEU A 1 -10.70 -9.50 1.71
N PHE A 2 -10.24 -9.07 2.87
CA PHE A 2 -9.51 -9.91 3.83
C PHE A 2 -10.36 -11.00 4.46
N ASP A 3 -11.66 -10.78 4.71
CA ASP A 3 -12.59 -11.86 5.12
C ASP A 3 -12.61 -13.04 4.13
N ARG A 4 -12.43 -12.76 2.84
CA ARG A 4 -12.36 -13.81 1.82
C ARG A 4 -11.02 -14.52 1.84
N VAL A 5 -9.94 -13.77 2.03
CA VAL A 5 -8.58 -14.34 2.11
C VAL A 5 -8.42 -15.21 3.38
N ALA A 6 -9.14 -14.86 4.46
CA ALA A 6 -9.18 -15.62 5.69
C ALA A 6 -10.10 -16.86 5.64
N ASP A 7 -10.87 -17.07 4.56
CA ASP A 7 -11.67 -18.29 4.39
C ASP A 7 -10.74 -19.47 4.11
N GLU A 8 -10.77 -20.50 4.97
CA GLU A 8 -9.94 -21.71 4.83
C GLU A 8 -10.12 -22.43 3.48
N ASN A 9 -11.24 -22.21 2.79
CA ASN A 9 -11.50 -22.80 1.48
C ASN A 9 -10.96 -21.95 0.32
N TYR A 10 -10.45 -20.75 0.60
CA TYR A 10 -9.91 -19.83 -0.40
C TYR A 10 -8.39 -19.92 -0.44
N VAL A 11 -7.87 -20.50 -1.53
CA VAL A 11 -6.44 -20.54 -1.79
C VAL A 11 -6.02 -19.22 -2.46
N LEU A 12 -5.39 -18.33 -1.70
CA LEU A 12 -4.77 -17.12 -2.24
C LEU A 12 -3.39 -17.47 -2.80
N THR A 13 -3.25 -17.44 -4.13
CA THR A 13 -1.96 -17.62 -4.81
C THR A 13 -1.28 -16.27 -5.03
N GLU A 14 0.03 -16.25 -5.20
CA GLU A 14 0.77 -15.04 -5.58
C GLU A 14 0.18 -14.39 -6.84
N LEU A 15 -0.16 -15.18 -7.87
CA LEU A 15 -0.86 -14.67 -9.06
C LEU A 15 -2.20 -13.98 -8.72
N ALA A 16 -2.98 -14.53 -7.78
CA ALA A 16 -4.21 -13.88 -7.35
C ALA A 16 -3.94 -12.55 -6.62
N VAL A 17 -2.85 -12.47 -5.84
CA VAL A 17 -2.39 -11.21 -5.23
C VAL A 17 -2.02 -10.20 -6.31
N VAL A 18 -1.24 -10.60 -7.32
CA VAL A 18 -0.90 -9.73 -8.47
C VAL A 18 -2.17 -9.16 -9.10
N MET A 19 -3.16 -10.00 -9.40
CA MET A 19 -4.43 -9.52 -9.99
C MET A 19 -5.17 -8.50 -9.10
N ILE A 20 -5.13 -8.67 -7.78
CA ILE A 20 -5.76 -7.75 -6.83
C ILE A 20 -4.98 -6.43 -6.76
N ILE A 21 -3.67 -6.50 -6.65
CA ILE A 21 -2.78 -5.35 -6.54
C ILE A 21 -2.78 -4.52 -7.83
N CYS A 22 -2.80 -5.16 -9.01
CA CYS A 22 -2.93 -4.42 -10.28
C CYS A 22 -4.19 -3.54 -10.29
N GLN A 23 -5.34 -4.08 -9.88
CA GLN A 23 -6.59 -3.29 -9.80
C GLN A 23 -6.54 -2.20 -8.73
N LEU A 24 -5.83 -2.44 -7.62
CA LEU A 24 -5.63 -1.42 -6.59
C LEU A 24 -4.76 -0.28 -7.14
N CYS A 25 -3.64 -0.60 -7.78
CA CYS A 25 -2.77 0.36 -8.43
C CYS A 25 -3.50 1.15 -9.52
N GLU A 26 -4.32 0.50 -10.37
CA GLU A 26 -5.15 1.19 -11.37
C GLU A 26 -6.12 2.20 -10.72
N ALA A 27 -6.74 1.83 -9.59
CA ALA A 27 -7.65 2.73 -8.88
C ALA A 27 -6.91 3.93 -8.25
N ILE A 28 -5.72 3.69 -7.68
CA ILE A 28 -4.87 4.73 -7.09
C ILE A 28 -4.30 5.66 -8.17
N ASP A 29 -3.83 5.10 -9.28
CA ASP A 29 -3.31 5.87 -10.41
C ASP A 29 -4.38 6.82 -10.95
N TYR A 30 -5.60 6.32 -11.14
CA TYR A 30 -6.72 7.13 -11.58
C TYR A 30 -7.01 8.33 -10.67
N ILE A 31 -7.04 8.15 -9.34
CA ILE A 31 -7.33 9.27 -8.43
C ILE A 31 -6.14 10.23 -8.30
N HIS A 32 -4.91 9.71 -8.41
CA HIS A 32 -3.71 10.54 -8.43
C HIS A 32 -3.66 11.43 -9.68
N GLU A 33 -4.08 10.93 -10.85
CA GLU A 33 -4.25 11.75 -12.08
C GLU A 33 -5.26 12.89 -11.90
N GLN A 34 -6.21 12.73 -10.97
CA GLN A 34 -7.18 13.76 -10.61
C GLN A 34 -6.70 14.67 -9.46
N ASN A 35 -5.42 14.58 -9.07
CA ASN A 35 -4.85 15.31 -7.94
C ASN A 35 -5.56 15.00 -6.62
N ILE A 36 -5.90 13.73 -6.36
CA ILE A 36 -6.57 13.30 -5.13
C ILE A 36 -5.69 12.28 -4.41
N LEU A 37 -5.40 12.53 -3.12
CA LEU A 37 -4.87 11.53 -2.20
C LEU A 37 -6.04 10.79 -1.52
N HIS A 38 -5.92 9.47 -1.37
CA HIS A 38 -6.91 8.63 -0.70
C HIS A 38 -6.80 8.69 0.83
N LEU A 39 -5.57 8.58 1.37
CA LEU A 39 -5.19 8.69 2.79
C LEU A 39 -5.76 7.63 3.75
N ASP A 40 -6.58 6.69 3.26
CA ASP A 40 -7.17 5.61 4.08
C ASP A 40 -7.22 4.26 3.34
N ILE A 41 -6.15 3.89 2.63
CA ILE A 41 -6.06 2.58 1.97
C ILE A 41 -5.82 1.51 3.04
N LYS A 42 -6.82 0.65 3.24
CA LYS A 42 -6.79 -0.42 4.24
C LYS A 42 -7.73 -1.57 3.86
N PRO A 43 -7.61 -2.75 4.50
CA PRO A 43 -8.43 -3.93 4.22
C PRO A 43 -9.94 -3.68 4.13
N GLU A 44 -10.49 -2.90 5.07
CA GLU A 44 -11.93 -2.61 5.14
C GLU A 44 -12.42 -1.81 3.91
N ASN A 45 -11.57 -0.98 3.32
CA ASN A 45 -11.91 -0.11 2.19
C ASN A 45 -11.70 -0.78 0.82
N ILE A 46 -11.25 -2.05 0.79
CA ILE A 46 -11.05 -2.86 -0.42
C ILE A 46 -12.08 -3.99 -0.45
N MET A 47 -13.08 -3.87 -1.33
CA MET A 47 -14.18 -4.82 -1.43
C MET A 47 -14.07 -5.69 -2.68
N CYS A 48 -14.30 -6.99 -2.51
CA CYS A 48 -14.42 -7.91 -3.64
C CYS A 48 -15.80 -7.74 -4.29
N VAL A 49 -15.83 -7.62 -5.62
CA VAL A 49 -17.07 -7.45 -6.38
C VAL A 49 -17.96 -8.70 -6.29
N SER A 50 -17.35 -9.88 -6.10
CA SER A 50 -18.07 -11.13 -5.94
C SER A 50 -17.31 -12.08 -5.01
N GLN A 51 -18.02 -13.09 -4.50
CA GLN A 51 -17.43 -14.15 -3.68
C GLN A 51 -16.50 -15.08 -4.48
N ARG A 52 -16.65 -15.19 -5.81
CA ARG A 52 -16.00 -16.21 -6.65
C ARG A 52 -14.97 -15.66 -7.65
N GLY A 53 -14.43 -14.46 -7.46
CA GLY A 53 -13.41 -13.92 -8.38
C GLY A 53 -12.62 -12.75 -7.83
N ASN A 54 -11.46 -12.45 -8.41
CA ASN A 54 -10.45 -11.53 -7.84
C ASN A 54 -10.71 -10.05 -8.13
N ARG A 55 -11.90 -9.69 -8.62
CA ARG A 55 -12.24 -8.30 -8.91
C ARG A 55 -12.45 -7.51 -7.63
N ILE A 56 -11.81 -6.35 -7.52
CA ILE A 56 -11.91 -5.47 -6.35
C ILE A 56 -12.39 -4.07 -6.72
N LYS A 57 -12.87 -3.34 -5.71
CA LYS A 57 -13.17 -1.90 -5.77
C LYS A 57 -12.75 -1.25 -4.46
N LEU A 58 -12.23 -0.03 -4.56
CA LEU A 58 -12.18 0.90 -3.43
C LEU A 58 -13.58 1.46 -3.18
N ILE A 59 -14.00 1.48 -1.92
CA ILE A 59 -15.39 1.77 -1.55
C ILE A 59 -15.59 2.96 -0.60
N ASP A 60 -14.53 3.52 -0.04
CA ASP A 60 -14.62 4.65 0.89
C ASP A 60 -13.55 5.70 0.57
N PHE A 61 -13.99 6.95 0.42
CA PHE A 61 -13.16 8.11 0.13
C PHE A 61 -13.34 9.23 1.18
N GLY A 62 -13.85 8.91 2.38
CA GLY A 62 -14.19 9.90 3.41
C GLY A 62 -12.99 10.73 3.88
N LEU A 63 -11.78 10.18 3.79
CA LEU A 63 -10.52 10.87 4.13
C LEU A 63 -9.79 11.45 2.92
N ALA A 64 -10.30 11.25 1.70
CA ALA A 64 -9.63 11.70 0.49
C ALA A 64 -9.54 13.24 0.42
N ARG A 65 -8.44 13.74 -0.14
CA ARG A 65 -8.15 15.19 -0.23
C ARG A 65 -7.58 15.54 -1.59
N TYR A 66 -7.97 16.70 -2.11
CA TYR A 66 -7.30 17.29 -3.26
C TYR A 66 -5.88 17.70 -2.88
N TYR A 67 -4.92 17.45 -3.75
CA TYR A 67 -3.50 17.79 -3.60
C TYR A 67 -2.87 18.03 -4.97
N ASP A 68 -2.48 19.26 -5.25
CA ASP A 68 -1.86 19.66 -6.53
C ASP A 68 -0.33 19.82 -6.45
N GLY A 69 0.29 19.38 -5.35
CA GLY A 69 1.73 19.52 -5.12
C GLY A 69 2.20 20.92 -4.70
N THR A 70 1.31 21.91 -4.63
CA THR A 70 1.68 23.29 -4.29
C THR A 70 1.33 23.67 -2.85
N GLN A 71 0.30 23.04 -2.29
CA GLN A 71 -0.16 23.30 -0.94
C GLN A 71 0.57 22.43 0.09
N GLU A 72 0.82 23.02 1.26
CA GLU A 72 1.22 22.25 2.42
C GLU A 72 0.03 21.41 2.90
N LEU A 73 0.21 20.10 2.99
CA LEU A 73 -0.84 19.16 3.38
C LEU A 73 -0.28 18.26 4.47
N ARG A 74 -0.78 18.45 5.69
CA ARG A 74 -0.48 17.62 6.85
C ARG A 74 -1.79 17.13 7.43
N TYR A 75 -1.94 15.81 7.54
CA TYR A 75 -3.19 15.23 8.01
C TYR A 75 -2.91 13.89 8.68
N MET A 76 -3.14 13.81 9.99
CA MET A 76 -3.08 12.54 10.74
C MET A 76 -4.48 11.94 10.77
N ALA A 77 -4.68 10.89 9.98
CA ALA A 77 -5.92 10.12 9.93
C ALA A 77 -5.63 8.69 9.48
N GLY A 78 -6.67 7.85 9.49
CA GLY A 78 -6.57 6.45 9.12
C GLY A 78 -6.17 5.55 10.29
N THR A 79 -5.84 4.31 9.97
CA THR A 79 -5.45 3.28 10.95
C THR A 79 -3.93 3.15 10.97
N PRO A 80 -3.25 3.26 12.14
CA PRO A 80 -1.80 3.40 12.20
C PRO A 80 -1.01 2.32 11.46
N GLU A 81 -1.48 1.08 11.53
CA GLU A 81 -0.87 -0.09 10.88
C GLU A 81 -0.65 0.07 9.37
N PHE A 82 -1.51 0.84 8.69
CA PHE A 82 -1.46 1.06 7.24
C PHE A 82 -0.96 2.45 6.87
N ALA A 83 -0.79 3.33 7.86
CA ALA A 83 -0.43 4.73 7.65
C ALA A 83 1.07 4.86 7.36
N ALA A 84 1.44 5.80 6.49
CA ALA A 84 2.83 6.10 6.19
C ALA A 84 3.52 6.82 7.38
N PRO A 85 4.86 6.72 7.53
CA PRO A 85 5.59 7.37 8.61
C PRO A 85 5.37 8.89 8.66
N GLU A 86 5.25 9.56 7.51
CA GLU A 86 4.97 11.00 7.44
C GLU A 86 3.58 11.37 8.01
N VAL A 87 2.59 10.48 7.93
CA VAL A 87 1.27 10.66 8.53
C VAL A 87 1.39 10.64 10.04
N ILE A 88 2.16 9.67 10.56
CA ILE A 88 2.40 9.50 12.00
C ILE A 88 3.19 10.67 12.58
N LYS A 89 4.18 11.17 11.84
CA LYS A 89 5.05 12.28 12.24
C LYS A 89 4.44 13.66 11.99
N TYR A 90 3.24 13.72 11.41
CA TYR A 90 2.57 14.97 11.02
C TYR A 90 3.45 15.83 10.09
N GLU A 91 4.10 15.16 9.14
CA GLU A 91 4.95 15.74 8.10
C GLU A 91 4.15 16.01 6.82
N GLN A 92 4.80 16.60 5.82
CA GLN A 92 4.19 16.89 4.53
C GLN A 92 3.79 15.58 3.83
N LEU A 93 2.52 15.49 3.45
CA LEU A 93 1.98 14.39 2.68
C LEU A 93 2.15 14.61 1.18
N ASP A 94 2.24 13.52 0.44
CA ASP A 94 2.28 13.53 -1.02
C ASP A 94 1.69 12.21 -1.54
N PHE A 95 1.76 12.00 -2.86
CA PHE A 95 1.22 10.80 -3.50
C PHE A 95 1.92 9.49 -3.08
N HIS A 96 3.15 9.54 -2.54
CA HIS A 96 3.83 8.36 -2.00
C HIS A 96 3.19 7.90 -0.69
N THR A 97 2.46 8.77 0.00
CA THR A 97 1.74 8.41 1.23
C THR A 97 0.74 7.28 0.96
N ASP A 98 0.01 7.31 -0.16
CA ASP A 98 -0.89 6.23 -0.56
C ASP A 98 -0.13 4.99 -1.04
N MET A 99 1.01 5.18 -1.70
CA MET A 99 1.85 4.08 -2.19
C MET A 99 2.46 3.24 -1.06
N TRP A 100 2.77 3.86 0.08
CA TRP A 100 3.15 3.13 1.29
C TRP A 100 2.08 2.12 1.70
N SER A 101 0.82 2.56 1.78
CA SER A 101 -0.30 1.69 2.15
C SER A 101 -0.51 0.57 1.14
N VAL A 102 -0.30 0.81 -0.16
CA VAL A 102 -0.31 -0.26 -1.18
C VAL A 102 0.78 -1.31 -0.90
N GLY A 103 1.98 -0.86 -0.50
CA GLY A 103 3.07 -1.74 -0.09
C GLY A 103 2.70 -2.60 1.12
N VAL A 104 2.13 -1.99 2.15
CA VAL A 104 1.65 -2.70 3.36
C VAL A 104 0.56 -3.73 3.01
N ILE A 105 -0.44 -3.36 2.20
CA ILE A 105 -1.47 -4.31 1.73
C ILE A 105 -0.85 -5.48 0.97
N THR A 106 0.14 -5.21 0.12
CA THR A 106 0.81 -6.27 -0.65
C THR A 106 1.59 -7.22 0.25
N TYR A 107 2.31 -6.68 1.23
CA TYR A 107 3.02 -7.47 2.24
C TYR A 107 2.05 -8.42 2.96
N ILE A 108 0.91 -7.91 3.42
CA ILE A 108 -0.07 -8.71 4.16
C ILE A 108 -0.71 -9.76 3.26
N LEU A 109 -1.04 -9.44 2.00
CA LEU A 109 -1.62 -10.42 1.08
C LEU A 109 -0.66 -11.57 0.74
N LEU A 110 0.65 -11.34 0.74
CA LEU A 110 1.65 -12.36 0.43
C LEU A 110 2.08 -13.20 1.64
N SER A 111 1.99 -12.66 2.85
CA SER A 111 2.46 -13.34 4.07
C SER A 111 1.36 -13.70 5.07
N GLY A 112 0.23 -13.00 5.04
CA GLY A 112 -0.80 -13.03 6.08
C GLY A 112 -0.48 -12.18 7.31
N TYR A 113 0.68 -11.54 7.37
CA TYR A 113 1.12 -10.75 8.54
C TYR A 113 1.31 -9.29 8.20
N SER A 114 1.16 -8.45 9.22
CA SER A 114 1.40 -7.02 9.11
C SER A 114 2.86 -6.68 9.40
N PRO A 115 3.52 -5.84 8.58
CA PRO A 115 4.93 -5.49 8.77
C PRO A 115 5.16 -4.58 9.99
N PHE A 116 4.12 -3.88 10.48
CA PHE A 116 4.28 -2.88 11.54
C PHE A 116 3.38 -3.08 12.76
N LEU A 117 2.44 -4.04 12.73
CA LEU A 117 1.53 -4.30 13.85
C LEU A 117 2.31 -4.74 15.09
N GLY A 118 2.16 -3.98 16.19
CA GLY A 118 2.68 -4.34 17.51
C GLY A 118 1.61 -4.97 18.40
N GLU A 119 1.99 -5.35 19.63
CA GLU A 119 1.05 -5.90 20.63
C GLU A 119 -0.01 -4.88 21.06
N ASN A 120 0.30 -3.59 20.89
CA ASN A 120 -0.61 -2.50 21.16
C ASN A 120 -0.42 -1.34 20.17
N ILE A 121 -1.34 -0.38 20.24
CA ILE A 121 -1.36 0.78 19.34
C ILE A 121 -0.07 1.61 19.47
N ALA A 122 0.46 1.81 20.68
CA ALA A 122 1.67 2.61 20.89
C ALA A 122 2.90 1.96 20.27
N GLU A 123 3.01 0.63 20.36
CA GLU A 123 4.05 -0.14 19.68
C GLU A 123 3.91 -0.07 18.16
N THR A 124 2.68 -0.20 17.64
CA THR A 124 2.40 -0.05 16.20
C THR A 124 2.85 1.32 15.68
N TYR A 125 2.51 2.40 16.40
CA TYR A 125 2.99 3.75 16.08
C TYR A 125 4.52 3.80 16.06
N CYS A 126 5.19 3.21 17.06
CA CYS A 126 6.65 3.21 17.15
C CYS A 126 7.30 2.43 15.99
N ASN A 127 6.72 1.31 15.57
CA ASN A 127 7.21 0.51 14.45
C ASN A 127 7.10 1.27 13.13
N VAL A 128 5.94 1.88 12.86
CA VAL A 128 5.72 2.73 11.67
C VAL A 128 6.64 3.94 11.69
N GLU A 129 6.76 4.62 12.83
CA GLU A 129 7.61 5.81 12.98
C GLU A 129 9.09 5.50 12.71
N ARG A 130 9.57 4.31 13.09
CA ARG A 130 10.93 3.83 12.80
C ARG A 130 11.10 3.36 11.36
N GLY A 131 10.03 2.90 10.72
CA GLY A 131 10.01 2.37 9.36
C GLY A 131 10.92 1.16 9.16
N VAL A 132 11.21 0.41 10.23
CA VAL A 132 12.01 -0.81 10.17
C VAL A 132 11.07 -1.98 9.94
N TRP A 133 11.30 -2.72 8.86
CA TRP A 133 10.57 -3.92 8.51
C TRP A 133 11.54 -4.90 7.81
N GLU A 134 11.18 -6.18 7.79
CA GLU A 134 11.96 -7.23 7.13
C GLU A 134 11.05 -8.29 6.51
N PHE A 135 11.57 -9.08 5.56
CA PHE A 135 10.87 -10.26 5.07
C PHE A 135 11.08 -11.42 6.03
N THR A 136 10.00 -12.03 6.48
CA THR A 136 9.97 -13.19 7.37
C THR A 136 9.98 -14.51 6.58
N GLU A 137 9.97 -15.65 7.28
CA GLU A 137 10.01 -17.00 6.66
C GLU A 137 8.86 -17.29 5.70
N GLU A 138 7.71 -16.61 5.86
CA GLU A 138 6.57 -16.70 4.94
C GLU A 138 6.93 -16.27 3.51
N PHE A 139 7.93 -15.40 3.37
CA PHE A 139 8.41 -14.93 2.08
C PHE A 139 9.38 -15.88 1.39
N ASP A 140 9.78 -17.01 1.98
CA ASP A 140 10.69 -17.97 1.35
C ASP A 140 10.15 -18.51 0.01
N SER A 141 8.82 -18.62 -0.09
CA SER A 141 8.13 -19.10 -1.30
C SER A 141 7.68 -17.98 -2.26
N VAL A 142 7.80 -16.72 -1.86
CA VAL A 142 7.40 -15.55 -2.65
C VAL A 142 8.50 -15.20 -3.66
N SER A 143 8.10 -14.79 -4.87
CA SER A 143 9.05 -14.39 -5.92
C SER A 143 9.95 -13.22 -5.52
N ASN A 144 11.12 -13.12 -6.14
CA ASN A 144 12.02 -11.98 -5.92
C ASN A 144 11.38 -10.69 -6.42
N GLU A 145 10.55 -10.78 -7.45
CA GLU A 145 9.78 -9.69 -8.04
C GLU A 145 8.75 -9.15 -7.06
N GLY A 146 8.04 -10.03 -6.34
CA GLY A 146 7.12 -9.64 -5.26
C GLY A 146 7.83 -8.93 -4.11
N LYS A 147 9.01 -9.44 -3.71
CA LYS A 147 9.85 -8.80 -2.69
C LYS A 147 10.39 -7.44 -3.15
N ASP A 148 10.90 -7.35 -4.39
CA ASP A 148 11.38 -6.09 -4.98
C ASP A 148 10.26 -5.06 -5.05
N PHE A 149 9.03 -5.47 -5.41
CA PHE A 149 7.89 -4.57 -5.43
C PHE A 149 7.58 -3.97 -4.06
N ILE A 150 7.45 -4.79 -3.01
CA ILE A 150 7.23 -4.30 -1.64
C ILE A 150 8.34 -3.34 -1.22
N SER A 151 9.59 -3.70 -1.51
CA SER A 151 10.79 -2.93 -1.11
C SER A 151 10.85 -1.54 -1.74
N ARG A 152 10.24 -1.37 -2.92
CA ARG A 152 10.15 -0.07 -3.61
C ARG A 152 8.97 0.79 -3.14
N LEU A 153 7.98 0.21 -2.46
CA LEU A 153 6.82 0.92 -1.95
C LEU A 153 6.97 1.32 -0.49
N ILE A 154 7.50 0.42 0.36
CA ILE A 154 7.69 0.67 1.80
C ILE A 154 9.08 1.30 2.03
N VAL A 155 9.23 2.55 1.56
CA VAL A 155 10.50 3.30 1.62
C VAL A 155 10.42 4.36 2.72
N TYR A 156 11.29 4.24 3.74
CA TYR A 156 11.32 5.16 4.88
C TYR A 156 12.09 6.46 4.60
N ASN A 157 13.15 6.42 3.77
CA ASN A 157 13.93 7.61 3.42
C ASN A 157 13.70 8.02 1.97
N LYS A 158 12.92 9.09 1.77
CA LYS A 158 12.63 9.67 0.46
C LYS A 158 13.88 10.24 -0.24
N GLU A 159 14.98 10.50 0.48
CA GLU A 159 16.24 11.00 -0.10
C GLU A 159 17.05 9.92 -0.85
N CYS A 160 16.79 8.63 -0.58
CA CYS A 160 17.49 7.53 -1.25
C CYS A 160 16.84 7.10 -2.57
N VAL A 161 15.70 7.68 -2.92
CA VAL A 161 15.10 7.54 -4.25
C VAL A 161 15.59 8.75 -5.04
N GLU A 162 16.50 8.55 -5.99
CA GLU A 162 16.97 9.60 -6.90
C GLU A 162 15.79 10.48 -7.36
N HIS A 163 16.02 11.79 -7.46
CA HIS A 163 15.08 12.78 -7.98
C HIS A 163 14.61 12.44 -9.41
N TYR A 164 13.75 11.44 -9.55
CA TYR A 164 12.99 11.18 -10.76
C TYR A 164 11.77 12.08 -10.70
N SER A 165 11.61 12.92 -11.73
CA SER A 165 10.42 13.77 -11.85
C SER A 165 9.16 12.92 -11.68
N TYR A 166 8.20 13.40 -10.89
CA TYR A 166 6.88 12.83 -10.58
C TYR A 166 6.27 11.92 -11.66
N HIS A 167 6.35 12.31 -12.93
CA HIS A 167 5.83 11.57 -14.09
C HIS A 167 6.58 10.25 -14.45
N CYS A 168 7.85 10.14 -14.07
CA CYS A 168 8.72 9.01 -14.45
C CYS A 168 8.63 7.85 -13.45
N CYS A 169 8.45 8.12 -12.15
CA CYS A 169 8.37 7.07 -11.12
C CYS A 169 7.03 6.33 -11.15
N GLN A 170 5.90 7.02 -11.35
CA GLN A 170 4.57 6.43 -11.26
C GLN A 170 4.28 5.47 -12.42
N GLN A 171 4.61 5.89 -13.65
CA GLN A 171 4.48 5.03 -14.83
C GLN A 171 5.52 3.91 -14.85
N HIS A 172 6.72 4.13 -14.28
CA HIS A 172 7.74 3.09 -14.21
C HIS A 172 7.45 2.07 -13.09
N LEU A 173 6.95 2.47 -11.92
CA LEU A 173 6.53 1.52 -10.89
C LEU A 173 5.34 0.69 -11.36
N ILE A 174 4.28 1.30 -11.90
CA ILE A 174 3.13 0.55 -12.40
C ILE A 174 3.51 -0.32 -13.61
N ASN A 175 4.28 0.18 -14.58
CA ASN A 175 4.70 -0.64 -15.72
C ASN A 175 5.76 -1.69 -15.37
N VAL A 176 6.69 -1.43 -14.45
CA VAL A 176 7.70 -2.43 -14.05
C VAL A 176 7.06 -3.53 -13.20
N VAL A 177 6.03 -3.21 -12.41
CA VAL A 177 5.36 -4.15 -11.51
C VAL A 177 4.34 -4.99 -12.26
N ILE A 178 3.56 -4.38 -13.15
CA ILE A 178 2.57 -5.10 -13.98
C ILE A 178 3.25 -5.97 -15.06
N LEU A 179 4.44 -5.60 -15.53
CA LEU A 179 5.15 -6.34 -16.60
C LEU A 179 6.19 -7.35 -16.11
N LYS A 180 6.51 -7.41 -14.80
CA LYS A 180 7.51 -8.34 -14.24
C LYS A 180 6.96 -9.35 -13.22
N LEU A 181 5.72 -9.19 -12.76
CA LEU A 181 4.96 -10.25 -12.07
C LEU A 181 4.16 -11.07 -13.09
#